data_AF-A0AAN0JWQ5-F1
#
_entry.id   AF-A0AAN0JWQ5-F1
#
_cell.length_a   1.000
_cell.length_b   1.000
_cell.length_c   1.000
_cell.angle_alpha   90.00
_cell.angle_beta   90.00
_cell.angle_gamma   90.00
#
_symmetry.space_group_name_H-M   'P 1'
#
loop_
_entity.id
_entity.type
_entity.pdbx_description
1 polymer ?
#
loop_
_entity_poly.entity_id
_entity_poly.type
_entity_poly.pdbx_seq_one_letter_code
_entity_poly.pdbx_strand_id
1 'polypeptide(L)'
;MSAIVKREEFLVNATGTRRTGLKEILADESLSDINNLSLLGGRDIKEVIELAEEFNTPLTPIKLDINNLDIVIKVLTSDQHLPCSVWRRLGLQLGLYDPRLVDIDTDCRGQSEECFHACMSAWLRGEDKVREKGGPSWSSLATALDTIEQKSIASYIRDKYCKA
;
A
#
# COMPACT_ATOMS: atom_id res chain seq x y z
N MET A 1 -60.51 18.76 -14.13
CA MET A 1 -59.68 19.31 -15.21
C MET A 1 -58.43 19.89 -14.57
N SER A 2 -57.28 19.24 -14.74
CA SER A 2 -55.98 19.71 -14.25
C SER A 2 -54.97 19.61 -15.40
N ALA A 3 -54.18 20.67 -15.55
CA ALA A 3 -53.44 21.03 -16.74
C ALA A 3 -52.06 20.39 -16.77
N ILE A 4 -51.92 19.25 -17.46
CA ILE A 4 -50.62 18.78 -17.98
C ILE A 4 -50.83 18.16 -19.37
N VAL A 5 -51.55 18.88 -20.23
CA VAL A 5 -51.56 18.63 -21.68
C VAL A 5 -50.87 19.82 -22.33
N LYS A 6 -49.54 19.74 -22.41
CA LYS A 6 -48.68 20.31 -23.46
C LYS A 6 -47.24 20.18 -23.03
N ARG A 7 -46.56 19.19 -23.60
CA ARG A 7 -45.11 19.12 -23.62
C ARG A 7 -44.69 20.15 -24.67
N GLU A 8 -44.33 21.36 -24.25
CA GLU A 8 -43.64 22.28 -25.15
C GLU A 8 -42.21 21.78 -25.34
N GLU A 9 -41.86 21.53 -26.60
CA GLU A 9 -40.55 21.06 -27.00
C GLU A 9 -39.58 22.25 -26.97
N PHE A 10 -38.67 22.27 -25.99
CA PHE A 10 -37.57 23.23 -26.00
C PHE A 10 -36.60 22.84 -27.12
N LEU A 11 -36.74 23.49 -28.27
CA LEU A 11 -35.80 23.39 -29.39
C LEU A 11 -34.54 24.17 -29.05
N VAL A 12 -33.48 23.46 -28.65
CA VAL A 12 -32.11 23.99 -28.66
C VAL A 12 -31.60 23.90 -30.09
N ASN A 13 -31.57 25.03 -30.78
CA ASN A 13 -31.01 25.18 -32.11
C ASN A 13 -29.48 25.32 -32.04
N ALA A 14 -28.78 24.19 -32.03
CA ALA A 14 -27.37 24.15 -32.40
C ALA A 14 -27.26 24.19 -33.93
N THR A 15 -26.95 25.37 -34.49
CA THR A 15 -26.47 25.47 -35.86
C THR A 15 -25.08 24.85 -35.95
N GLY A 16 -25.02 23.54 -36.22
CA GLY A 16 -23.77 22.80 -36.34
C GLY A 16 -23.96 21.30 -36.61
N THR A 17 -24.44 20.98 -37.81
CA THR A 17 -24.24 19.72 -38.55
C THR A 17 -24.76 18.40 -37.93
N ARG A 18 -25.90 17.96 -38.49
CA ARG A 18 -26.45 16.59 -38.63
C ARG A 18 -26.49 15.71 -37.37
N ARG A 19 -27.70 15.67 -36.80
CA ARG A 19 -28.27 14.62 -35.95
C ARG A 19 -28.19 13.25 -36.65
N THR A 20 -27.21 12.42 -36.31
CA THR A 20 -27.42 10.97 -36.23
C THR A 20 -27.99 10.68 -34.86
N GLY A 21 -29.15 10.02 -34.80
CA GLY A 21 -29.89 9.77 -33.56
C GLY A 21 -29.01 9.16 -32.48
N LEU A 22 -29.10 9.69 -31.25
CA LEU A 22 -28.46 9.11 -30.09
C LEU A 22 -29.02 7.68 -29.91
N LYS A 23 -28.17 6.67 -30.10
CA LYS A 23 -28.51 5.29 -29.81
C LYS A 23 -28.53 5.10 -28.30
N GLU A 24 -29.60 4.48 -27.81
CA GLU A 24 -29.67 3.93 -26.45
C GLU A 24 -28.58 2.87 -26.33
N ILE A 25 -27.70 2.99 -25.32
CA ILE A 25 -26.58 2.07 -25.13
C ILE A 25 -27.15 0.74 -24.64
N LEU A 26 -27.18 -0.26 -25.51
CA LEU A 26 -27.53 -1.63 -25.16
C LEU A 26 -26.35 -2.29 -24.44
N ALA A 27 -26.64 -3.17 -23.49
CA ALA A 27 -25.66 -3.76 -22.56
C ALA A 27 -24.60 -4.68 -23.22
N ASP A 28 -24.65 -4.91 -24.53
CA ASP A 28 -23.76 -5.81 -25.27
C ASP A 28 -22.88 -5.11 -26.31
N GLU A 29 -22.88 -3.77 -26.40
CA GLU A 29 -21.94 -3.05 -27.27
C GLU A 29 -20.51 -3.09 -26.66
N SER A 30 -19.55 -3.55 -27.47
CA SER A 30 -18.14 -3.58 -27.11
C SER A 30 -17.60 -2.16 -26.93
N LEU A 31 -17.11 -1.85 -25.72
CA LEU A 31 -16.50 -0.56 -25.36
C LEU A 31 -15.05 -0.41 -25.86
N SER A 32 -14.67 -1.08 -26.95
CA SER A 32 -13.31 -1.07 -27.49
C SER A 32 -12.87 0.30 -28.02
N ASP A 33 -13.82 1.18 -28.33
CA ASP A 33 -13.56 2.53 -28.85
C ASP A 33 -13.28 3.60 -27.75
N ILE A 34 -13.36 3.24 -26.46
CA ILE A 34 -13.13 4.20 -25.36
C ILE A 34 -11.64 4.58 -25.22
N ASN A 35 -10.72 3.78 -25.75
CA ASN A 35 -9.27 4.07 -25.70
C ASN A 35 -8.87 5.40 -26.35
N ASN A 36 -9.76 6.00 -27.15
CA ASN A 36 -9.51 7.27 -27.84
C ASN A 36 -10.16 8.49 -27.16
N LEU A 37 -10.84 8.34 -26.02
CA LEU A 37 -11.37 9.48 -25.26
C LEU A 37 -10.25 10.11 -24.42
N SER A 38 -9.61 11.15 -24.97
CA SER A 38 -8.66 11.99 -24.22
C SER A 38 -9.41 12.86 -23.19
N LEU A 39 -9.68 12.29 -22.01
CA LEU A 39 -10.24 12.99 -20.85
C LEU A 39 -9.24 13.92 -20.15
N LEU A 40 -7.99 13.98 -20.62
CA LEU A 40 -6.86 14.55 -19.87
C LEU A 40 -6.31 15.86 -20.45
N GLY A 41 -7.03 16.51 -21.36
CA GLY A 41 -6.63 17.80 -21.91
C GLY A 41 -5.31 17.76 -22.67
N GLY A 42 -5.05 16.67 -23.41
CA GLY A 42 -3.87 16.56 -24.29
C GLY A 42 -2.62 15.91 -23.67
N ARG A 43 -2.71 15.35 -22.46
CA ARG A 43 -1.67 14.43 -21.96
C ARG A 43 -1.83 13.05 -22.58
N ASP A 44 -0.71 12.47 -23.01
CA ASP A 44 -0.65 11.10 -23.51
C ASP A 44 -0.97 10.15 -22.36
N ILE A 45 -1.87 9.20 -22.58
CA ILE A 45 -2.22 8.16 -21.60
C ILE A 45 -0.97 7.41 -21.14
N LYS A 46 0.04 7.28 -22.02
CA LYS A 46 1.32 6.64 -21.71
C LYS A 46 2.09 7.34 -20.58
N GLU A 47 2.02 8.66 -20.50
CA GLU A 47 2.69 9.48 -19.47
C GLU A 47 2.01 9.33 -18.10
N VAL A 48 0.71 9.03 -18.08
CA VAL A 48 -0.05 8.73 -16.85
C VAL A 48 0.17 7.28 -16.40
N ILE A 49 0.39 6.35 -17.33
CA ILE A 49 0.75 4.97 -17.01
C ILE A 49 2.12 4.91 -16.32
N GLU A 50 3.12 5.68 -16.78
CA GLU A 50 4.43 5.76 -16.10
C GLU A 50 4.31 6.27 -14.64
N LEU A 51 3.35 7.15 -14.32
CA LEU A 51 3.06 7.56 -12.93
C LEU A 51 2.35 6.47 -12.12
N ALA A 52 1.56 5.61 -12.77
CA ALA A 52 0.88 4.48 -12.13
C ALA A 52 1.81 3.27 -11.97
N GLU A 53 2.92 3.21 -12.70
CA GLU A 53 3.94 2.16 -12.59
C GLU A 53 4.80 2.29 -11.33
N GLU A 54 4.84 3.46 -10.68
CA GLU A 54 5.34 3.58 -9.29
C GLU A 54 4.46 2.81 -8.29
N PHE A 55 3.21 2.49 -8.65
CA PHE A 55 2.23 1.81 -7.78
C PHE A 55 1.96 0.35 -8.15
N ASN A 56 2.48 -0.15 -9.27
CA ASN A 56 2.27 -1.52 -9.74
C ASN A 56 3.59 -2.29 -9.84
N THR A 57 4.23 -2.53 -8.69
CA THR A 57 5.30 -3.53 -8.66
C THR A 57 4.72 -4.94 -8.85
N PRO A 58 5.32 -5.80 -9.71
CA PRO A 58 4.85 -7.16 -9.91
C PRO A 58 4.86 -7.97 -8.60
N LEU A 59 3.83 -8.81 -8.41
CA LEU A 59 3.59 -9.73 -7.28
C LEU A 59 4.64 -10.86 -7.16
N THR A 60 5.92 -10.51 -7.14
CA THR A 60 6.88 -11.31 -6.37
C THR A 60 6.64 -10.99 -4.89
N PRO A 61 6.56 -11.99 -3.98
CA PRO A 61 6.57 -11.71 -2.56
C PRO A 61 7.74 -10.76 -2.28
N ILE A 62 7.44 -9.51 -1.89
CA ILE A 62 8.47 -8.50 -1.66
C ILE A 62 9.35 -9.06 -0.55
N LYS A 63 10.51 -9.56 -0.96
CA LYS A 63 11.51 -10.05 -0.04
C LYS A 63 12.11 -8.81 0.60
N LEU A 64 11.85 -8.63 1.88
CA LEU A 64 12.45 -7.53 2.59
C LEU A 64 13.93 -7.84 2.81
N ASP A 65 14.78 -6.86 2.55
CA ASP A 65 16.19 -6.90 2.88
C ASP A 65 16.63 -5.59 3.54
N ILE A 66 17.93 -5.46 3.81
CA ILE A 66 18.48 -4.29 4.49
C ILE A 66 18.18 -2.96 3.78
N ASN A 67 17.98 -2.97 2.47
CA ASN A 67 17.67 -1.76 1.69
C ASN A 67 16.23 -1.28 1.91
N ASN A 68 15.38 -2.06 2.60
CA ASN A 68 14.02 -1.68 2.94
C ASN A 68 13.88 -1.13 4.37
N LEU A 69 14.99 -0.88 5.06
CA LEU A 69 14.96 -0.39 6.44
C LEU A 69 14.17 0.92 6.57
N ASP A 70 14.36 1.86 5.65
CA ASP A 70 13.64 3.12 5.61
C ASP A 70 12.12 2.91 5.49
N ILE A 71 11.69 2.02 4.60
CA ILE A 71 10.27 1.69 4.39
C ILE A 71 9.69 1.03 5.64
N VAL A 72 10.39 0.05 6.22
CA VAL A 72 9.93 -0.64 7.44
C VAL A 72 9.81 0.33 8.61
N ILE A 73 10.81 1.19 8.83
CA ILE A 73 10.75 2.20 9.89
C ILE A 73 9.59 3.15 9.65
N LYS A 74 9.44 3.71 8.45
CA LYS A 74 8.34 4.63 8.11
C LYS A 74 6.98 4.01 8.42
N VAL A 75 6.76 2.77 7.98
CA VAL A 75 5.49 2.06 8.19
C VAL A 75 5.22 1.86 9.68
N LEU A 76 6.19 1.39 10.45
CA LEU A 76 5.98 1.10 11.86
C LEU A 76 5.83 2.37 12.70
N THR A 77 6.65 3.40 12.47
CA THR A 77 6.69 4.58 13.34
C THR A 77 5.86 5.73 12.81
N SER A 78 6.06 6.14 11.56
CA SER A 78 5.42 7.34 11.00
C SER A 78 3.96 7.08 10.64
N ASP A 79 3.68 5.93 10.00
CA ASP A 79 2.35 5.62 9.51
C ASP A 79 1.47 4.94 10.57
N GLN A 80 2.07 4.16 11.48
CA GLN A 80 1.34 3.34 12.46
C GLN A 80 1.62 3.69 13.92
N HIS A 81 2.50 4.66 14.17
CA HIS A 81 2.79 5.19 15.51
C HIS A 81 3.17 4.12 16.54
N LEU A 82 3.86 3.06 16.10
CA LEU A 82 4.40 2.05 16.99
C LEU A 82 5.44 2.68 17.93
N PRO A 83 5.30 2.57 19.26
CA PRO A 83 6.30 3.08 20.19
C PRO A 83 7.63 2.33 20.03
N CYS A 84 8.73 3.03 19.80
CA CYS A 84 10.05 2.41 19.62
C CYS A 84 10.49 1.56 20.82
N SER A 85 9.99 1.84 22.04
CA SER A 85 10.28 1.07 23.26
C SER A 85 9.86 -0.40 23.21
N VAL A 86 9.03 -0.82 22.23
CA VAL A 86 8.65 -2.23 22.05
C VAL A 86 9.72 -3.06 21.33
N TRP A 87 10.80 -2.43 20.83
CA TRP A 87 11.81 -3.05 19.97
C TRP A 87 12.33 -4.40 20.49
N ARG A 88 12.57 -4.52 21.80
CA ARG A 88 13.16 -5.74 22.39
C ARG A 88 12.16 -6.90 22.36
N ARG A 89 10.90 -6.64 22.73
CA ARG A 89 9.82 -7.65 22.65
C ARG A 89 9.55 -8.07 21.22
N LEU A 90 9.53 -7.10 20.30
CA LEU A 90 9.34 -7.35 18.87
C LEU A 90 10.51 -8.17 18.30
N GLY A 91 11.75 -7.78 18.58
CA GLY A 91 12.96 -8.48 18.11
C GLY A 91 13.00 -9.95 18.51
N LEU A 92 12.62 -10.28 19.76
CA LEU A 92 12.50 -11.67 20.21
C LEU A 92 11.50 -12.48 19.38
N GLN A 93 10.34 -11.89 19.06
CA GLN A 93 9.31 -12.56 18.25
C GLN A 93 9.73 -12.73 16.79
N LEU A 94 10.48 -11.76 16.27
CA LEU A 94 11.06 -11.79 14.93
C LEU A 94 12.22 -12.79 14.78
N GLY A 95 12.76 -13.29 15.89
CA GLY A 95 13.79 -14.32 15.87
C GLY A 95 15.19 -13.87 16.26
N LEU A 96 15.36 -12.65 16.78
CA LEU A 96 16.63 -12.23 17.37
C LEU A 96 16.81 -12.87 18.75
N TYR A 97 18.04 -13.24 19.09
CA TYR A 97 18.35 -13.78 20.40
C TYR A 97 18.54 -12.68 21.44
N ASP A 98 18.25 -13.01 22.70
CA ASP A 98 18.39 -12.06 23.80
C ASP A 98 19.80 -11.45 23.94
N PRO A 99 20.91 -12.22 23.80
CA PRO A 99 22.26 -11.64 23.82
C PRO A 99 22.46 -10.53 22.79
N ARG A 100 22.00 -10.73 21.54
CA ARG A 100 22.08 -9.70 20.50
C ARG A 100 21.27 -8.46 20.86
N LEU A 101 20.10 -8.64 21.45
CA LEU A 101 19.30 -7.51 21.90
C LEU A 101 19.99 -6.76 23.04
N VAL A 102 20.65 -7.45 23.97
CA VAL A 102 21.46 -6.82 25.03
C VAL A 102 22.63 -6.02 24.44
N ASP A 103 23.31 -6.56 23.42
CA ASP A 103 24.39 -5.86 22.72
C ASP A 103 23.87 -4.57 22.06
N ILE A 104 22.72 -4.65 21.37
CA ILE A 104 22.05 -3.47 20.78
C ILE A 104 21.71 -2.41 21.83
N ASP A 105 21.15 -2.81 22.97
CA ASP A 105 20.77 -1.87 24.04
C ASP A 105 22.00 -1.15 24.61
N THR A 106 23.10 -1.88 24.73
CA THR A 106 24.39 -1.36 25.20
C THR A 106 24.97 -0.33 24.22
N ASP A 107 24.97 -0.65 22.92
CA ASP A 107 25.51 0.22 21.88
C ASP A 107 24.70 1.52 21.72
N CYS A 108 23.38 1.43 21.80
CA CYS A 108 22.46 2.55 21.69
C CYS A 108 22.28 3.33 23.00
N ARG A 109 22.95 2.93 24.09
CA ARG A 109 22.91 3.62 25.40
C ARG A 109 21.50 3.86 25.94
N GLY A 110 20.58 2.94 25.66
CA GLY A 110 19.16 3.03 26.06
C GLY A 110 18.30 4.01 25.23
N GLN A 111 18.83 4.58 24.14
CA GLN A 111 18.05 5.41 23.22
C GLN A 111 17.10 4.53 22.40
N SER A 112 15.83 4.47 22.81
CA SER A 112 14.86 3.52 22.25
C SER A 112 14.67 3.61 20.73
N GLU A 113 14.80 4.80 20.13
CA GLU A 113 14.72 4.98 18.67
C GLU A 113 15.92 4.32 17.97
N GLU A 114 17.13 4.54 18.48
CA GLU A 114 18.35 3.92 17.95
C GLU A 114 18.29 2.40 18.12
N CYS A 115 17.87 1.90 19.30
CA CYS A 115 17.70 0.47 19.54
C CYS A 115 16.67 -0.15 18.58
N PHE A 116 15.57 0.57 18.30
CA PHE A 116 14.53 0.12 17.38
C PHE A 116 15.06 0.02 15.95
N HIS A 117 15.82 1.03 15.49
CA HIS A 117 16.47 1.01 14.18
C HIS A 117 17.47 -0.14 14.06
N ALA A 118 18.34 -0.32 15.05
CA ALA A 118 19.32 -1.41 15.08
C ALA A 118 18.64 -2.79 15.10
N CYS A 119 17.55 -2.95 15.87
CA CYS A 119 16.74 -4.16 15.92
C CYS A 119 16.13 -4.50 14.55
N MET A 120 15.48 -3.55 13.89
CA MET A 120 14.91 -3.76 12.55
C MET A 120 16.01 -4.05 11.52
N SER A 121 17.17 -3.39 11.64
CA SER A 121 18.34 -3.64 10.81
C SER A 121 18.86 -5.08 10.95
N ALA A 122 18.97 -5.59 12.18
CA ALA A 122 19.37 -6.98 12.44
C ALA A 122 18.35 -7.99 11.91
N TRP A 123 17.05 -7.72 12.09
CA TRP A 123 15.99 -8.56 11.52
C TRP A 123 16.05 -8.62 9.99
N LEU A 124 16.22 -7.48 9.31
CA LEU A 124 16.32 -7.41 7.84
C LEU A 124 17.56 -8.11 7.28
N ARG A 125 18.65 -8.17 8.04
CA ARG A 125 19.83 -8.99 7.68
C ARG A 125 19.59 -10.50 7.85
N GLY A 126 18.50 -10.89 8.50
CA GLY A 126 18.15 -12.29 8.73
C GLY A 126 19.06 -12.96 9.75
N GLU A 127 19.51 -12.20 10.75
CA GLU A 127 20.38 -12.66 11.84
C GLU A 127 19.69 -13.74 12.69
N ASP A 128 20.50 -14.50 13.45
CA ASP A 128 20.03 -15.50 14.40
C ASP A 128 18.98 -16.47 13.78
N LYS A 129 17.84 -16.69 14.45
CA LYS A 129 16.75 -17.58 13.99
C LYS A 129 15.68 -16.84 13.15
N VAL A 130 15.97 -15.66 12.61
CA VAL A 130 14.99 -14.89 11.82
C VAL A 130 14.48 -15.70 10.63
N ARG A 131 15.36 -16.44 9.94
CA ARG A 131 14.98 -17.30 8.80
C ARG A 131 14.04 -18.43 9.18
N GLU A 132 14.23 -19.02 10.35
CA GLU A 132 13.34 -20.05 10.91
C GLU A 132 11.97 -19.46 11.30
N LYS A 133 11.92 -18.16 11.60
CA LYS A 133 10.70 -17.39 11.89
C LYS A 133 10.01 -16.82 10.64
N GLY A 134 10.31 -17.37 9.46
CA GLY A 134 9.72 -16.93 8.20
C GLY A 134 10.50 -15.82 7.49
N GLY A 135 11.68 -15.47 8.00
CA GLY A 135 12.57 -14.48 7.39
C GLY A 135 12.07 -13.05 7.49
N PRO A 136 12.80 -12.09 6.89
CA PRO A 136 12.35 -10.71 6.75
C PRO A 136 11.23 -10.61 5.70
N SER A 137 9.98 -10.64 6.17
CA SER A 137 8.78 -10.48 5.33
C SER A 137 7.71 -9.68 6.08
N TRP A 138 6.81 -9.03 5.34
CA TRP A 138 5.68 -8.33 5.96
C TRP A 138 4.77 -9.27 6.77
N SER A 139 4.63 -10.53 6.34
CA SER A 139 3.81 -11.53 7.02
C SER A 139 4.42 -11.97 8.36
N SER A 140 5.73 -12.22 8.42
CA SER A 140 6.42 -12.54 9.67
C SER A 140 6.42 -11.34 10.63
N LEU A 141 6.59 -10.12 10.12
CA LEU A 141 6.46 -8.89 10.90
C LEU A 141 5.06 -8.71 11.50
N ALA A 142 4.01 -8.87 10.69
CA ALA A 142 2.64 -8.80 11.19
C ALA A 142 2.34 -9.86 12.25
N THR A 143 2.84 -11.09 12.07
CA THR A 143 2.68 -12.17 13.05
C THR A 143 3.38 -11.85 14.37
N ALA A 144 4.60 -11.30 14.32
CA ALA A 144 5.33 -10.88 15.51
C ALA A 144 4.64 -9.72 16.26
N LEU A 145 4.10 -8.74 15.52
CA LEU A 145 3.32 -7.63 16.05
C LEU A 145 2.04 -8.11 16.74
N ASP A 146 1.31 -9.04 16.13
CA ASP A 146 0.11 -9.65 16.71
C ASP A 146 0.42 -10.36 18.04
N THR A 147 1.58 -11.03 18.10
CA THR A 147 2.06 -11.73 19.30
C THR A 147 2.42 -10.78 20.44
N ILE A 148 2.86 -9.55 20.15
CA ILE A 148 3.11 -8.51 21.16
C ILE A 148 1.90 -7.57 21.36
N GLU A 149 0.71 -8.03 20.98
CA GLU A 149 -0.58 -7.35 21.14
C GLU A 149 -0.74 -6.07 20.31
N GLN A 150 0.11 -5.84 19.31
CA GLN A 150 -0.01 -4.75 18.34
C GLN A 150 -0.94 -5.14 17.17
N LYS A 151 -2.15 -5.58 17.53
CA LYS A 151 -3.11 -6.23 16.61
C LYS A 151 -3.59 -5.31 15.49
N SER A 152 -3.82 -4.03 15.79
CA SER A 152 -4.24 -3.03 14.80
C SER A 152 -3.19 -2.85 13.70
N ILE A 153 -1.93 -2.71 14.09
CA ILE A 153 -0.78 -2.54 13.20
C ILE A 153 -0.54 -3.83 12.40
N ALA A 154 -0.63 -5.00 13.05
CA ALA A 154 -0.55 -6.29 12.38
C ALA A 154 -1.64 -6.44 11.31
N SER A 155 -2.87 -6.04 11.62
CA SER A 155 -3.98 -6.05 10.66
C SER A 155 -3.72 -5.11 9.48
N TYR A 156 -3.23 -3.89 9.74
CA TYR A 156 -2.87 -2.94 8.68
C TYR A 156 -1.80 -3.50 7.74
N ILE A 157 -0.74 -4.09 8.28
CA ILE A 157 0.35 -4.64 7.46
C ILE A 157 -0.15 -5.80 6.61
N ARG A 158 -1.00 -6.68 7.16
CA ARG A 158 -1.59 -7.79 6.40
C ARG A 158 -2.45 -7.28 5.26
N ASP A 159 -3.29 -6.27 5.53
CA ASP A 159 -4.17 -5.66 4.54
C ASP A 159 -3.40 -5.02 3.39
N LYS A 160 -2.37 -4.23 3.72
CA LYS A 160 -1.63 -3.44 2.75
C LYS A 160 -0.56 -4.21 1.97
N TYR A 161 0.14 -5.15 2.62
CA TYR A 161 1.35 -5.75 2.05
C TYR A 161 1.28 -7.27 1.87
N CYS A 162 0.27 -7.94 2.42
CA CYS A 162 0.15 -9.40 2.34
C CYS A 162 -1.01 -9.89 1.47
N LYS A 163 -1.85 -8.99 0.93
CA LYS A 163 -2.91 -9.34 -0.01
C LYS A 163 -2.34 -9.43 -1.43
N ALA A 164 -2.67 -10.51 -2.12
CA ALA A 164 -2.32 -10.78 -3.52
C ALA A 164 -3.41 -10.26 -4.46
#